data_AF-A0A645G7H4-F1
#
_entry.id   AF-A0A645G7H4-F1
#
_cell.length_a   1.000
_cell.length_b   1.000
_cell.length_c   1.000
_cell.angle_alpha   90.00
_cell.angle_beta   90.00
_cell.angle_gamma   90.00
#
_symmetry.space_group_name_H-M   'P 1'
#
loop_
_entity.id
_entity.type
_entity.pdbx_description
1 polymer ?
#
loop_
_entity_poly.entity_id
_entity_poly.type
_entity_poly.pdbx_seq_one_letter_code
_entity_poly.pdbx_strand_id
1 'polypeptide(L)'
;MEEAQESVNFTILKPSYSAGYQFSGATVSRYADSVSLSYAKGRNLLTIVQTRSRYPVPNAENVTIGELKGEITKTFGNKMIRYNDGDIYIIIAGTVSEEELIKMAESMI
;
A
#
# COMPACT_ATOMS: atom_id res chain seq x y z
N MET A 1 -11.67 -7.07 8.75
CA MET A 1 -10.88 -7.69 7.65
C MET A 1 -11.76 -8.63 6.86
N GLU A 2 -12.42 -9.58 7.51
CA GLU A 2 -13.37 -10.53 6.88
C GLU A 2 -14.45 -9.80 6.06
N GLU A 3 -15.19 -8.87 6.66
CA GLU A 3 -16.20 -8.06 5.97
C GLU A 3 -15.66 -7.27 4.75
N ALA A 4 -14.41 -6.80 4.84
CA ALA A 4 -13.76 -6.08 3.74
C ALA A 4 -13.43 -7.03 2.58
N GLN A 5 -12.96 -8.24 2.90
CA GLN A 5 -12.64 -9.28 1.92
C GLN A 5 -13.89 -9.79 1.19
N GLU A 6 -15.03 -9.89 1.88
CA GLU A 6 -16.32 -10.26 1.27
C GLU A 6 -16.86 -9.18 0.33
N SER A 7 -16.41 -7.93 0.48
CA SER A 7 -16.90 -6.78 -0.28
C SER A 7 -16.09 -6.48 -1.55
N VAL A 8 -15.03 -7.25 -1.82
CA VAL A 8 -14.16 -7.10 -2.99
C VAL A 8 -13.96 -8.45 -3.69
N ASN A 9 -13.64 -8.42 -4.98
CA ASN A 9 -13.47 -9.61 -5.82
C ASN A 9 -11.98 -9.91 -6.12
N PHE A 10 -11.11 -9.55 -5.20
CA PHE A 10 -9.68 -9.83 -5.21
C PHE A 10 -9.19 -10.13 -3.79
N THR A 11 -8.08 -10.84 -3.66
CA THR A 11 -7.49 -11.15 -2.35
C THR A 11 -6.86 -9.89 -1.76
N ILE A 12 -7.29 -9.49 -0.57
CA ILE A 12 -6.70 -8.36 0.15
C ILE A 12 -5.39 -8.81 0.76
N LEU A 13 -4.29 -8.23 0.30
CA LEU A 13 -2.96 -8.51 0.81
C LEU A 13 -2.67 -7.74 2.09
N LYS A 14 -1.91 -8.33 3.01
CA LYS A 14 -1.43 -7.65 4.22
C LYS A 14 0.08 -7.85 4.33
N PRO A 15 0.83 -6.81 4.70
CA PRO A 15 2.25 -6.97 4.95
C PRO A 15 2.48 -7.89 6.15
N SER A 16 3.38 -8.85 5.99
CA SER A 16 3.90 -9.63 7.11
C SER A 16 4.92 -8.84 7.94
N TYR A 17 5.51 -7.78 7.35
CA TYR A 17 6.39 -6.82 8.02
C TYR A 17 5.82 -5.39 7.96
N SER A 18 5.55 -4.76 9.11
CA SER A 18 4.91 -3.45 9.17
C SER A 18 5.76 -2.34 9.80
N ALA A 19 7.07 -2.53 9.98
CA ALA A 19 7.95 -1.55 10.64
C ALA A 19 7.48 -1.10 12.05
N GLY A 20 6.73 -1.97 12.74
CA GLY A 20 6.12 -1.71 14.05
C GLY A 20 4.83 -0.88 13.99
N TYR A 21 4.27 -0.63 12.80
CA TYR A 21 2.91 -0.11 12.67
C TYR A 21 1.89 -1.23 12.94
N GLN A 22 0.83 -0.90 13.65
CA GLN A 22 -0.25 -1.82 13.98
C GLN A 22 -1.46 -1.58 13.08
N PHE A 23 -2.05 -2.66 12.58
CA PHE A 23 -3.28 -2.60 11.81
C PHE A 23 -4.40 -2.00 12.66
N SER A 24 -5.06 -0.96 12.14
CA SER A 24 -6.13 -0.25 12.83
C SER A 24 -7.50 -0.36 12.16
N GLY A 25 -7.55 -0.71 10.86
CA GLY A 25 -8.83 -0.88 10.18
C GLY A 25 -8.71 -1.08 8.68
N ALA A 26 -9.82 -1.45 8.05
CA ALA A 26 -9.95 -1.56 6.61
C ALA A 26 -11.24 -0.87 6.16
N THR A 27 -11.16 -0.08 5.10
CA THR A 27 -12.30 0.64 4.51
C THR A 27 -12.41 0.25 3.05
N VAL A 28 -13.59 -0.18 2.62
CA VAL A 28 -13.87 -0.52 1.22
C VAL A 28 -14.55 0.65 0.53
N SER A 29 -14.03 1.04 -0.64
CA SER A 29 -14.65 2.01 -1.53
C SER A 29 -15.20 1.29 -2.75
N ARG A 30 -16.54 1.08 -2.77
CA ARG A 30 -17.21 0.44 -3.92
C ARG A 30 -17.16 1.29 -5.18
N TYR A 31 -17.12 2.62 -5.04
CA TYR A 31 -17.04 3.53 -6.19
C TYR A 31 -15.67 3.49 -6.86
N ALA A 32 -14.60 3.38 -6.08
CA ALA A 32 -13.23 3.34 -6.59
C ALA A 32 -12.71 1.91 -6.85
N ASP A 33 -13.54 0.88 -6.59
CA ASP A 33 -13.16 -0.53 -6.57
C ASP A 33 -11.82 -0.74 -5.85
N SER A 34 -11.79 -0.32 -4.57
CA SER A 34 -10.57 -0.31 -3.78
C SER A 34 -10.80 -0.63 -2.31
N VAL A 35 -9.77 -1.16 -1.67
CA VAL A 35 -9.68 -1.28 -0.21
C VAL A 35 -8.51 -0.45 0.30
N SER A 36 -8.75 0.26 1.39
CA SER A 36 -7.73 0.99 2.14
C SER A 36 -7.53 0.34 3.50
N LEU A 37 -6.31 -0.14 3.75
CA LEU A 37 -5.89 -0.64 5.05
C LEU A 37 -5.16 0.46 5.81
N SER A 38 -5.60 0.72 7.02
CA SER A 38 -5.00 1.71 7.91
C SER A 38 -4.10 1.04 8.95
N TYR A 39 -2.94 1.65 9.15
CA TYR A 39 -1.93 1.23 10.11
C TYR A 39 -1.45 2.44 10.93
N ALA A 40 -1.17 2.25 12.22
CA ALA A 40 -0.77 3.31 13.13
C ALA A 40 0.47 2.94 13.95
N LYS A 41 1.36 3.92 14.18
CA LYS A 41 2.49 3.85 15.10
C LYS A 41 2.58 5.16 15.89
N GLY A 42 1.95 5.18 17.07
CA GLY A 42 1.76 6.42 17.83
C GLY A 42 0.91 7.43 17.04
N ARG A 43 1.49 8.59 16.70
CA ARG A 43 0.82 9.62 15.88
C ARG A 43 1.02 9.44 14.37
N ASN A 44 1.89 8.52 13.96
CA ASN A 44 2.16 8.29 12.55
C ASN A 44 1.13 7.34 11.96
N LEU A 45 0.63 7.67 10.78
CA LEU A 45 -0.31 6.86 10.02
C LEU A 45 0.36 6.34 8.76
N LEU A 46 0.00 5.12 8.40
CA LEU A 46 0.38 4.48 7.15
C LEU A 46 -0.88 3.89 6.52
N THR A 47 -1.03 4.09 5.23
CA THR A 47 -2.18 3.58 4.46
C THR A 47 -1.67 2.70 3.34
N ILE A 48 -2.31 1.54 3.19
CA ILE A 48 -2.12 0.64 2.06
C ILE A 48 -3.41 0.63 1.25
N VAL A 49 -3.38 1.14 0.01
CA VAL A 49 -4.50 1.09 -0.91
C VAL A 49 -4.27 -0.04 -1.92
N GLN A 50 -5.29 -0.87 -2.12
CA GLN A 50 -5.30 -1.92 -3.13
C GLN A 50 -6.48 -1.69 -4.06
N THR A 51 -6.23 -1.66 -5.36
CA THR A 51 -7.24 -1.35 -6.37
C THR A 51 -6.85 -1.91 -7.73
N ARG A 52 -7.83 -2.19 -8.58
CA ARG A 52 -7.61 -2.49 -10.00
C ARG A 52 -7.48 -1.25 -10.88
N SER A 53 -7.85 -0.08 -10.33
CA SER A 53 -7.81 1.18 -11.07
C SER A 53 -6.38 1.72 -11.13
N ARG A 54 -5.90 1.99 -12.36
CA ARG A 54 -4.60 2.63 -12.55
C ARG A 54 -4.69 4.13 -12.25
N TYR A 55 -3.89 4.59 -11.29
CA TYR A 55 -3.74 6.02 -11.01
C TYR A 55 -2.34 6.50 -11.43
N PRO A 56 -2.22 7.56 -12.25
CA PRO A 56 -0.92 8.13 -12.57
C PRO A 56 -0.28 8.73 -11.31
N VAL A 57 1.01 8.47 -11.11
CA VAL A 57 1.80 9.06 -10.02
C VAL A 57 2.80 10.01 -10.66
N PRO A 58 2.59 11.33 -10.56
CA PRO A 58 3.53 12.30 -11.14
C PRO A 58 4.85 12.29 -10.36
N ASN A 59 5.96 12.55 -11.05
CA ASN A 59 7.30 12.65 -10.46
C ASN A 59 7.71 11.40 -9.65
N ALA A 60 7.45 10.22 -10.22
CA ALA A 60 7.88 8.96 -9.63
C ALA A 60 9.26 8.55 -10.16
N GLU A 61 10.06 7.96 -9.27
CA GLU A 61 11.32 7.29 -9.57
C GLU A 61 11.10 5.78 -9.61
N ASN A 62 11.80 5.07 -10.49
CA ASN A 62 11.70 3.61 -10.55
C ASN A 62 12.41 2.97 -9.35
N VAL A 63 11.80 1.95 -8.77
CA VAL A 63 12.35 1.15 -7.67
C VAL A 63 12.08 -0.34 -7.91
N THR A 64 12.86 -1.21 -7.27
CA THR A 64 12.65 -2.65 -7.29
C THR A 64 12.03 -3.10 -5.97
N ILE A 65 11.05 -4.00 -6.04
CA ILE A 65 10.37 -4.59 -4.88
C ILE A 65 10.41 -6.10 -5.07
N GLY A 66 11.34 -6.80 -4.44
CA GLY A 66 11.60 -8.20 -4.73
C GLY A 66 11.98 -8.38 -6.21
N GLU A 67 11.17 -9.13 -6.96
CA GLU A 67 11.33 -9.30 -8.41
C GLU A 67 10.48 -8.33 -9.25
N LEU A 68 9.64 -7.52 -8.60
CA LEU A 68 8.71 -6.61 -9.25
C LEU A 68 9.33 -5.23 -9.47
N LYS A 69 8.87 -4.55 -10.52
CA LYS A 69 9.16 -3.13 -10.74
C LYS A 69 8.07 -2.29 -10.07
N GLY A 70 8.52 -1.29 -9.32
CA GLY A 70 7.68 -0.31 -8.67
C GLY A 70 8.09 1.11 -8.99
N GLU A 71 7.34 2.03 -8.42
CA GLU A 71 7.53 3.47 -8.50
C GLU A 71 7.49 4.05 -7.09
N ILE A 72 8.37 5.00 -6.79
CA ILE A 72 8.37 5.74 -5.53
C ILE A 72 8.28 7.25 -5.79
N THR A 73 7.52 7.95 -4.97
CA THR A 73 7.47 9.42 -4.97
C THR A 73 7.49 9.97 -3.56
N LYS A 74 7.86 11.24 -3.44
CA LYS A 74 7.95 11.97 -2.18
C LYS A 74 7.19 13.28 -2.28
N THR A 75 6.29 13.52 -1.34
CA THR A 75 5.51 14.75 -1.27
C THR A 75 5.37 15.20 0.18
N PHE A 76 5.76 16.44 0.50
CA PHE A 76 5.65 17.03 1.84
C PHE A 76 6.17 16.13 2.99
N GLY A 77 7.28 15.42 2.76
CA GLY A 77 7.88 14.53 3.77
C GLY A 77 7.24 13.13 3.86
N ASN A 78 6.09 12.91 3.23
CA ASN A 78 5.54 11.57 3.03
C ASN A 78 6.16 10.90 1.81
N LYS A 79 6.31 9.59 1.91
CA LYS A 79 6.74 8.75 0.80
C LYS A 79 5.60 7.83 0.41
N MET A 80 5.52 7.55 -0.87
CA MET A 80 4.55 6.64 -1.44
C MET A 80 5.25 5.71 -2.41
N ILE A 81 5.08 4.41 -2.23
CA ILE A 81 5.51 3.39 -3.18
C ILE A 81 4.29 2.79 -3.86
N ARG A 82 4.37 2.54 -5.16
CA ARG A 82 3.35 1.88 -5.97
C ARG A 82 3.97 0.75 -6.75
N TYR A 83 3.32 -0.40 -6.77
CA TYR A 83 3.68 -1.52 -7.63
C TYR A 83 2.44 -2.32 -7.99
N ASN A 84 2.60 -3.28 -8.89
CA ASN A 84 1.53 -4.16 -9.31
C ASN A 84 1.88 -5.57 -8.89
N ASP A 85 0.93 -6.25 -8.27
CA ASP A 85 0.94 -7.70 -8.10
C ASP A 85 -0.26 -8.27 -8.85
N GLY A 86 0.00 -8.97 -9.95
CA GLY A 86 -1.03 -9.38 -10.91
C GLY A 86 -1.80 -8.19 -11.50
N ASP A 87 -3.12 -8.16 -11.26
CA ASP A 87 -4.05 -7.13 -11.71
C ASP A 87 -4.33 -6.04 -10.65
N ILE A 88 -3.68 -6.13 -9.48
CA ILE A 88 -3.89 -5.20 -8.36
C ILE A 88 -2.73 -4.22 -8.25
N TYR A 89 -3.07 -2.93 -8.27
CA TYR A 89 -2.17 -1.86 -7.87
C TYR A 89 -2.14 -1.77 -6.35
N ILE A 90 -0.95 -1.86 -5.79
CA ILE A 90 -0.68 -1.69 -4.35
C ILE A 90 0.03 -0.38 -4.15
N ILE A 91 -0.53 0.48 -3.31
CA ILE A 91 0.00 1.80 -2.98
C ILE A 91 0.21 1.85 -1.47
N ILE A 92 1.46 2.02 -1.02
CA ILE A 92 1.78 2.19 0.39
C ILE A 92 2.25 3.62 0.61
N ALA A 93 1.57 4.37 1.46
CA ALA A 93 1.88 5.77 1.74
C ALA A 93 1.94 6.05 3.24
N GLY A 94 2.94 6.83 3.66
CA GLY A 94 3.04 7.27 5.04
C GLY A 94 4.35 8.00 5.36
N THR A 95 4.48 8.40 6.63
CA THR A 95 5.71 8.99 7.16
C THR A 95 6.66 7.88 7.62
N VAL A 96 7.35 7.27 6.66
CA VAL A 96 8.24 6.12 6.87
C VAL A 96 9.44 6.22 5.91
N SER A 97 10.57 5.60 6.25
CA SER A 97 11.73 5.60 5.36
C SER A 97 11.42 4.81 4.08
N GLU A 98 12.23 5.03 3.04
CA GLU A 98 12.05 4.32 1.77
C GLU A 98 12.40 2.84 1.91
N GLU A 99 13.50 2.53 2.60
CA GLU A 99 13.88 1.16 2.93
C GLU A 99 12.77 0.39 3.64
N GLU A 100 12.10 1.03 4.61
CA GLU A 100 11.00 0.41 5.36
C GLU A 100 9.73 0.24 4.50
N LEU A 101 9.47 1.15 3.55
CA LEU A 101 8.39 0.98 2.57
C LEU A 101 8.66 -0.18 1.61
N ILE A 102 9.90 -0.29 1.12
CA ILE A 102 10.31 -1.38 0.23
C ILE A 102 10.17 -2.72 0.96
N LYS A 103 10.74 -2.85 2.18
CA LYS A 103 10.59 -4.06 3.00
C LYS A 103 9.12 -4.43 3.26
N MET A 104 8.28 -3.42 3.53
CA MET A 104 6.85 -3.64 3.73
C MET A 104 6.17 -4.15 2.46
N ALA A 105 6.47 -3.53 1.32
CA ALA A 105 5.97 -3.97 0.01
C ALA A 105 6.43 -5.39 -0.35
N GLU A 106 7.71 -5.71 -0.14
CA GLU A 106 8.26 -7.06 -0.35
C GLU A 106 7.59 -8.11 0.53
N SER A 107 7.20 -7.73 1.76
CA SER A 107 6.54 -8.63 2.71
C SER A 107 5.07 -8.97 2.36
N MET A 108 4.55 -8.37 1.29
CA MET A 108 3.20 -8.60 0.76
C MET A 108 3.19 -9.50 -0.48
N ILE A 109 4.37 -9.81 -1.03
CA ILE A 109 4.57 -10.71 -2.18
C ILE A 109 4.61 -12.16 -1.67
#